data_AF-A0AAU5ML65-F1
#
_entry.id   AF-A0AAU5ML65-F1
#
_cell.length_a   1.000
_cell.length_b   1.000
_cell.length_c   1.000
_cell.angle_alpha   90.00
_cell.angle_beta   90.00
_cell.angle_gamma   90.00
#
_symmetry.space_group_name_H-M   'P 1'
#
loop_
_entity.id
_entity.type
_entity.pdbx_description
1 polymer ?
#
loop_
_entity_poly.entity_id
_entity_poly.type
_entity_poly.pdbx_seq_one_letter_code
_entity_poly.pdbx_strand_id
1 'polypeptide(L)'
;MDEVGIPLQAFGALLHSQNIDMVCRALNMYQVAAAYTQVSGGNPLEPMADEVRQVAREILSRPPVEAGEDIRAGFDHVSALNVLTNLAEPQDAELIATVLTSTTNDEIRAVANLAAATARTPPG
;
A
#
# COMPACT_ATOMS: atom_id res chain seq x y z
N MET A 1 -27.03 -11.45 -9.75
CA MET A 1 -26.86 -10.13 -9.13
C MET A 1 -25.36 -9.94 -9.13
N ASP A 2 -24.83 -9.29 -10.16
CA ASP A 2 -23.40 -9.04 -10.29
C ASP A 2 -23.03 -8.08 -9.17
N GLU A 3 -22.37 -8.62 -8.15
CA GLU A 3 -21.86 -7.85 -7.04
C GLU A 3 -20.92 -6.79 -7.61
N VAL A 4 -21.16 -5.52 -7.27
CA VAL A 4 -20.40 -4.36 -7.75
C VAL A 4 -19.03 -4.35 -7.06
N GLY A 5 -18.25 -5.41 -7.28
CA GLY A 5 -16.84 -5.46 -6.98
C GLY A 5 -16.07 -4.73 -8.08
N ILE A 6 -14.99 -4.07 -7.71
CA ILE A 6 -14.05 -3.52 -8.70
C ILE A 6 -13.55 -4.72 -9.54
N PRO A 7 -13.71 -4.71 -10.87
CA PRO A 7 -13.18 -5.79 -11.69
C PRO A 7 -11.66 -5.88 -11.50
N LEU A 8 -11.14 -7.09 -11.20
CA LEU A 8 -9.70 -7.30 -10.94
C LEU A 8 -8.80 -6.74 -12.06
N GLN A 9 -9.24 -6.85 -13.31
CA GLN A 9 -8.52 -6.25 -14.45
C GLN A 9 -8.44 -4.73 -14.37
N ALA A 10 -9.53 -4.06 -13.97
CA ALA A 10 -9.54 -2.61 -13.83
C ALA A 10 -8.65 -2.16 -12.66
N PHE A 11 -8.69 -2.91 -11.55
CA PHE A 11 -7.79 -2.69 -10.42
C PHE A 11 -6.32 -2.85 -10.84
N GLY A 12 -5.97 -3.96 -11.49
CA GLY A 12 -4.61 -4.22 -11.97
C GLY A 12 -4.13 -3.13 -12.95
N ALA A 13 -5.00 -2.65 -13.84
CA ALA A 13 -4.65 -1.56 -14.76
C ALA A 13 -4.30 -0.25 -14.02
N LEU A 14 -4.99 0.06 -12.91
CA LEU A 14 -4.65 1.22 -12.07
C LEU A 14 -3.34 0.99 -11.31
N LEU A 15 -3.15 -0.21 -10.75
CA LEU A 15 -1.98 -0.59 -9.97
C LEU A 15 -0.68 -0.52 -10.78
N HIS A 16 -0.73 -0.85 -12.08
CA HIS A 16 0.41 -0.81 -13.01
C HIS A 16 0.46 0.46 -13.88
N SER A 17 -0.31 1.47 -13.53
CA SER A 17 -0.32 2.73 -14.27
C SER A 17 1.04 3.43 -14.16
N GLN A 18 1.45 4.10 -15.24
CA GLN A 18 2.61 5.01 -15.21
C GLN A 18 2.30 6.32 -14.45
N ASN A 19 1.03 6.58 -14.12
CA ASN A 19 0.61 7.72 -13.32
C ASN A 19 0.57 7.30 -11.83
N ILE A 20 1.46 7.89 -11.02
CA ILE A 20 1.62 7.58 -9.59
C ILE A 20 0.33 7.81 -8.79
N ASP A 21 -0.49 8.79 -9.16
CA ASP A 21 -1.77 9.09 -8.52
C ASP A 21 -2.74 7.92 -8.66
N MET A 22 -2.76 7.29 -9.84
CA MET A 22 -3.60 6.12 -10.13
C MET A 22 -3.13 4.91 -9.34
N VAL A 23 -1.82 4.73 -9.20
CA VAL A 23 -1.23 3.67 -8.38
C VAL A 23 -1.61 3.89 -6.91
N CYS A 24 -1.40 5.10 -6.38
CA CYS A 24 -1.78 5.44 -4.99
C CYS A 24 -3.27 5.24 -4.75
N ARG A 25 -4.12 5.58 -5.72
CA ARG A 25 -5.56 5.32 -5.66
C ARG A 25 -5.87 3.83 -5.59
N ALA A 26 -5.19 2.99 -6.39
CA ALA A 26 -5.33 1.54 -6.31
C ALA A 26 -4.91 1.00 -4.94
N LEU A 27 -3.78 1.44 -4.39
CA LEU A 27 -3.31 1.03 -3.05
C LEU A 27 -4.34 1.39 -1.96
N ASN A 28 -4.88 2.61 -2.02
CA ASN A 28 -5.92 3.05 -1.08
C ASN A 28 -7.25 2.29 -1.28
N MET A 29 -7.61 1.93 -2.51
CA MET A 29 -8.76 1.06 -2.78
C MET A 29 -8.59 -0.32 -2.16
N TYR A 30 -7.39 -0.91 -2.25
CA TYR A 30 -7.09 -2.18 -1.59
C TYR A 30 -7.25 -2.09 -0.07
N GLN A 31 -6.75 -1.02 0.55
CA GLN A 31 -6.89 -0.78 1.98
C GLN A 31 -8.35 -0.68 2.42
N VAL A 32 -9.16 0.08 1.67
CA VAL A 32 -10.59 0.19 1.91
C VAL A 32 -11.25 -1.18 1.82
N ALA A 33 -10.99 -1.95 0.76
CA ALA A 33 -11.56 -3.28 0.59
C ALA A 33 -11.13 -4.26 1.71
N ALA A 34 -9.87 -4.20 2.13
CA ALA A 34 -9.35 -5.00 3.25
C ALA A 34 -10.04 -4.65 4.58
N ALA A 35 -10.35 -3.37 4.83
CA ALA A 35 -11.05 -2.94 6.04
C ALA A 35 -12.50 -3.45 6.12
N TYR A 36 -13.15 -3.70 4.98
CA TYR A 36 -14.54 -4.19 4.94
C TYR A 36 -14.67 -5.72 4.91
N THR A 37 -13.56 -6.46 4.91
CA THR A 37 -13.51 -7.94 4.89
C THR A 37 -14.46 -8.62 5.87
N GLN A 38 -14.54 -8.11 7.11
CA GLN A 38 -15.38 -8.67 8.18
C GLN A 38 -16.89 -8.50 7.91
N VAL A 39 -17.27 -7.56 7.04
CA VAL A 39 -18.67 -7.24 6.72
C VAL A 39 -19.09 -7.83 5.38
N SER A 40 -18.16 -7.97 4.43
CA SER A 40 -18.45 -8.39 3.04
C SER A 40 -18.15 -9.86 2.71
N GLY A 41 -17.71 -10.67 3.68
CA GLY A 41 -17.40 -12.08 3.43
C GLY A 41 -16.05 -12.33 2.73
N GLY A 42 -15.14 -11.36 2.80
CA GLY A 42 -13.80 -11.43 2.20
C GLY A 42 -13.40 -10.13 1.50
N ASN A 43 -12.11 -10.01 1.14
CA ASN A 43 -11.60 -8.89 0.35
C ASN A 43 -11.68 -9.30 -1.13
N PRO A 44 -12.52 -8.66 -1.97
CA PRO A 44 -12.60 -8.99 -3.38
C PRO A 44 -11.28 -8.80 -4.14
N LEU A 45 -10.33 -8.02 -3.58
CA LEU A 45 -9.01 -7.77 -4.14
C LEU A 45 -7.92 -8.70 -3.57
N GLU A 46 -8.25 -9.61 -2.65
CA GLU A 46 -7.29 -10.57 -2.05
C GLU A 46 -6.43 -11.32 -3.08
N PRO A 47 -6.94 -11.74 -4.26
CA PRO A 47 -6.10 -12.37 -5.28
C PRO A 47 -4.95 -11.48 -5.81
N MET A 48 -4.97 -10.18 -5.54
CA MET A 48 -3.94 -9.21 -5.94
C MET A 48 -2.98 -8.86 -4.81
N ALA A 49 -3.07 -9.48 -3.63
CA ALA A 49 -2.30 -9.12 -2.44
C ALA A 49 -0.78 -9.11 -2.69
N ASP A 50 -0.24 -10.16 -3.32
CA ASP A 50 1.19 -10.25 -3.63
C ASP A 50 1.65 -9.14 -4.58
N GLU A 51 0.83 -8.82 -5.58
CA GLU A 51 1.13 -7.79 -6.57
C GLU A 51 1.07 -6.38 -5.95
N VAL A 52 0.08 -6.14 -5.09
CA VAL A 52 -0.04 -4.90 -4.31
C VAL A 52 1.16 -4.72 -3.39
N ARG A 53 1.60 -5.78 -2.70
CA ARG A 53 2.82 -5.75 -1.87
C ARG A 53 4.04 -5.43 -2.73
N GLN A 54 4.20 -6.09 -3.88
CA GLN A 54 5.33 -5.85 -4.77
C GLN A 54 5.39 -4.40 -5.25
N VAL A 55 4.27 -3.83 -5.70
CA VAL A 55 4.21 -2.42 -6.11
C VAL A 55 4.49 -1.46 -4.95
N ALA A 56 4.00 -1.76 -3.75
CA ALA A 56 4.33 -0.97 -2.56
C ALA A 56 5.84 -0.97 -2.28
N ARG A 57 6.49 -2.13 -2.38
CA ARG A 57 7.96 -2.24 -2.21
C ARG A 57 8.72 -1.42 -3.26
N GLU A 58 8.26 -1.46 -4.51
CA GLU A 58 8.86 -0.68 -5.59
C GLU A 58 8.76 0.82 -5.36
N ILE A 59 7.63 1.32 -4.85
CA ILE A 59 7.47 2.72 -4.45
C ILE A 59 8.47 3.08 -3.33
N LEU A 60 8.53 2.26 -2.27
CA LEU A 60 9.41 2.54 -1.12
C LEU A 60 10.91 2.42 -1.44
N SER A 61 11.27 1.76 -2.54
CA SER A 61 12.66 1.69 -3.02
C SER A 61 13.16 2.99 -3.67
N ARG A 62 12.26 3.96 -3.90
CA ARG A 62 12.54 5.24 -4.53
C ARG A 62 12.34 6.38 -3.52
N PRO A 63 12.95 7.56 -3.73
CA PRO A 63 12.63 8.73 -2.92
C PRO A 63 11.12 9.05 -2.98
N PRO A 64 10.51 9.52 -1.87
CA PRO A 64 9.10 9.92 -1.88
C PRO A 64 8.85 11.03 -2.90
N VAL A 65 7.65 11.05 -3.50
CA VAL A 65 7.29 12.13 -4.43
C VAL A 65 7.30 13.49 -3.73
N GLU A 66 7.80 14.51 -4.42
CA GLU A 66 7.67 15.90 -3.98
C GLU A 66 6.21 16.36 -4.03
N ALA A 67 5.89 17.46 -3.35
CA ALA A 67 4.56 18.06 -3.45
C ALA A 67 4.31 18.56 -4.87
N GLY A 68 3.16 18.21 -5.44
CA GLY A 68 2.63 18.70 -6.71
C GLY A 68 1.31 19.45 -6.54
N GLU A 69 0.65 19.75 -7.65
CA GLU A 69 -0.64 20.47 -7.67
C GLU A 69 -1.77 19.66 -7.00
N ASP A 70 -1.80 18.34 -7.25
CA ASP A 70 -2.85 17.44 -6.77
C ASP A 70 -2.40 16.48 -5.66
N ILE A 71 -1.10 16.44 -5.36
CA ILE A 71 -0.49 15.48 -4.42
C ILE A 71 0.38 16.18 -3.38
N ARG A 72 0.13 15.86 -2.11
CA ARG A 72 1.02 16.25 -1.00
C ARG A 72 2.33 15.46 -1.03
N ALA A 73 3.40 16.08 -0.55
CA ALA A 73 4.72 15.43 -0.48
C ALA A 73 4.65 14.09 0.27
N GLY A 74 5.22 13.04 -0.33
CA GLY A 74 5.32 11.70 0.24
C GLY A 74 4.01 10.93 0.31
N PHE A 75 2.97 11.35 -0.41
CA PHE A 75 1.69 10.63 -0.46
C PHE A 75 1.80 9.20 -1.00
N ASP A 76 2.74 8.97 -1.91
CA ASP A 76 3.07 7.65 -2.47
C ASP A 76 3.61 6.71 -1.40
N HIS A 77 4.57 7.17 -0.61
CA HIS A 77 5.12 6.43 0.53
C HIS A 77 4.06 6.17 1.59
N VAL A 78 3.21 7.15 1.90
CA VAL A 78 2.09 6.92 2.85
C VAL A 78 1.13 5.86 2.32
N SER A 79 0.75 5.91 1.04
CA SER A 79 -0.17 4.94 0.44
C SER A 79 0.45 3.53 0.40
N ALA A 80 1.73 3.42 0.04
CA ALA A 80 2.49 2.16 0.04
C ALA A 80 2.66 1.58 1.45
N LEU A 81 3.03 2.38 2.44
CA LEU A 81 3.15 1.91 3.82
C LEU A 81 1.79 1.52 4.40
N ASN A 82 0.71 2.21 4.04
CA ASN A 82 -0.63 1.85 4.47
C ASN A 82 -1.01 0.45 4.01
N VAL A 83 -0.77 0.08 2.74
CA VAL A 83 -1.03 -1.31 2.29
C VAL A 83 -0.23 -2.34 3.07
N LEU A 84 1.03 -2.01 3.39
CA LEU A 84 1.92 -2.86 4.16
C LEU A 84 1.53 -3.02 5.63
N THR A 85 0.66 -2.17 6.19
CA THR A 85 0.10 -2.43 7.53
C THR A 85 -0.73 -3.72 7.61
N ASN A 86 -1.22 -4.22 6.47
CA ASN A 86 -1.94 -5.50 6.38
C ASN A 86 -1.14 -6.58 5.64
N LEU A 87 -0.24 -6.19 4.74
CA LEU A 87 0.41 -7.11 3.81
C LEU A 87 1.90 -7.35 4.05
N ALA A 88 2.55 -6.57 4.92
CA ALA A 88 3.99 -6.69 5.10
C ALA A 88 4.36 -8.08 5.60
N GLU A 89 5.42 -8.63 5.00
CA GLU A 89 6.05 -9.86 5.42
C GLU A 89 7.41 -9.57 6.07
N PRO A 90 8.03 -10.55 6.77
CA PRO A 90 9.36 -10.37 7.36
C PRO A 90 10.44 -9.88 6.38
N GLN A 91 10.33 -10.22 5.10
CA GLN A 91 11.24 -9.79 4.03
C GLN A 91 11.16 -8.29 3.74
N ASP A 92 10.09 -7.61 4.15
CA ASP A 92 9.92 -6.16 3.97
C ASP A 92 10.56 -5.34 5.09
N ALA A 93 10.97 -5.98 6.19
CA ALA A 93 11.43 -5.30 7.40
C ALA A 93 12.62 -4.37 7.16
N GLU A 94 13.60 -4.78 6.33
CA GLU A 94 14.79 -3.98 6.03
C GLU A 94 14.44 -2.74 5.19
N LEU A 95 13.54 -2.89 4.22
CA LEU A 95 13.06 -1.78 3.40
C LEU A 95 12.32 -0.75 4.26
N ILE A 96 11.42 -1.21 5.13
CA ILE A 96 10.66 -0.33 6.04
C ILE A 96 11.61 0.36 7.04
N ALA A 97 12.63 -0.34 7.56
CA ALA A 97 13.64 0.25 8.42
C ALA A 97 14.45 1.36 7.71
N THR A 98 14.76 1.16 6.41
CA THR A 98 15.41 2.18 5.59
C THR A 98 14.54 3.43 5.43
N VAL A 99 13.22 3.26 5.22
CA VAL A 99 12.28 4.39 5.19
C VAL A 99 12.24 5.12 6.52
N LEU A 100 12.18 4.39 7.65
CA LEU A 100 12.14 4.98 9.00
C LEU A 100 13.40 5.81 9.33
N THR A 101 14.57 5.36 8.89
CA THR A 101 15.85 6.04 9.16
C THR A 101 16.09 7.26 8.28
N SER A 102 15.53 7.28 7.07
CA SER A 102 15.73 8.36 6.10
C SER A 102 14.62 9.43 6.12
N THR A 103 13.41 9.09 6.57
CA THR A 103 12.28 10.02 6.49
C THR A 103 12.34 11.14 7.53
N THR A 104 12.16 12.38 7.05
CA THR A 104 11.90 13.55 7.89
C THR A 104 10.41 13.83 8.05
N ASN A 105 9.54 13.15 7.29
CA ASN A 105 8.09 13.33 7.31
C ASN A 105 7.46 12.49 8.45
N ASP A 106 6.81 13.17 9.40
CA ASP A 106 6.21 12.55 10.58
C ASP A 106 5.09 11.57 10.24
N GLU A 107 4.33 11.82 9.18
CA GLU A 107 3.24 10.94 8.76
C GLU A 107 3.79 9.65 8.14
N ILE A 108 4.79 9.75 7.26
CA ILE A 108 5.50 8.57 6.75
C ILE A 108 6.06 7.76 7.92
N ARG A 109 6.68 8.42 8.91
CA ARG A 109 7.25 7.75 10.08
C ARG A 109 6.17 7.02 10.89
N ALA A 110 5.02 7.65 11.11
CA ALA A 110 3.92 7.04 11.86
C ALA A 110 3.41 5.76 11.17
N VAL A 111 3.13 5.82 9.87
CA VAL A 111 2.61 4.66 9.12
C VAL A 111 3.68 3.58 8.95
N ALA A 112 4.95 3.95 8.75
CA ALA A 112 6.05 3.00 8.66
C ALA A 112 6.24 2.19 9.95
N ASN A 113 6.01 2.79 11.13
CA ASN A 113 6.06 2.05 12.38
C ASN A 113 4.96 0.98 12.48
N LEU A 114 3.77 1.27 11.96
CA LEU A 114 2.66 0.30 11.89
C LEU A 114 3.01 -0.85 10.94
N ALA A 115 3.46 -0.53 9.72
CA ALA A 115 3.89 -1.54 8.74
C ALA A 115 5.05 -2.41 9.28
N ALA A 116 5.99 -1.80 10.01
CA ALA A 116 7.09 -2.53 10.65
C ALA A 116 6.60 -3.50 11.74
N ALA A 117 5.49 -3.19 12.44
CA ALA A 117 4.89 -4.11 13.40
C ALA A 117 4.29 -5.33 12.70
N THR A 118 3.63 -5.12 11.57
CA THR A 118 3.11 -6.20 10.71
C THR A 118 4.23 -7.09 10.21
N ALA A 119 5.30 -6.52 9.64
CA ALA A 119 6.46 -7.27 9.13
C ALA A 119 7.16 -8.14 10.20
N ARG A 120 7.11 -7.74 11.48
CA ARG A 120 7.70 -8.51 12.59
C ARG A 120 6.85 -9.70 13.03
N THR A 121 5.59 -9.74 12.63
CA THR A 121 4.67 -10.79 13.04
C THR A 121 4.72 -11.90 11.98
N PRO A 122 5.13 -13.14 12.34
CA PRO A 122 5.11 -14.24 11.37
C PRO A 122 3.67 -14.52 10.91
N PRO A 123 3.45 -14.92 9.64
CA PRO A 123 2.14 -15.39 9.22
C PRO A 123 1.75 -16.59 10.09
N GLY A 124 0.57 -16.51 10.70
CA GLY A 124 0.00 -17.55 11.56
C GLY A 124 -0.41 -18.80 10.79
#